data_AF-A0A9W6S0D0-F1
#
_entry.id   AF-A0A9W6S0D0-F1
#
_cell.length_a   1.000
_cell.length_b   1.000
_cell.length_c   1.000
_cell.angle_alpha   90.00
_cell.angle_beta   90.00
_cell.angle_gamma   90.00
#
_symmetry.space_group_name_H-M   'P 1'
#
loop_
_entity.id
_entity.type
_entity.pdbx_description
1 polymer ?
#
loop_
_entity_poly.entity_id
_entity_poly.type
_entity_poly.pdbx_seq_one_letter_code
_entity_poly.pdbx_strand_id
1 'polypeptide(L)'
;MSGRDGDARPVMRPDEELLTPREVAEIFGVTAATVAAWARVGMIVSFVRTPGGHRRYRRAEILALRDARRPAEPNPEQGMEQDAVRLYEQGWPIRRVAAEFGCSYGKMRRILVKHVVLNGRGGVRPS
;
A
#
# COMPACT_ATOMS: atom_id res chain seq x y z
N MET A 1 -41.66 -2.17 4.73
CA MET A 1 -41.04 -3.52 4.69
C MET A 1 -39.68 -3.43 3.99
N SER A 2 -38.61 -3.33 4.77
CA SER A 2 -37.28 -3.86 4.49
C SER A 2 -36.50 -3.69 5.78
N GLY A 3 -36.09 -4.85 6.33
CA GLY A 3 -35.73 -5.06 7.72
C GLY A 3 -34.72 -4.05 8.25
N ARG A 4 -35.16 -3.29 9.26
CA ARG A 4 -34.28 -2.96 10.38
C ARG A 4 -34.12 -4.26 11.18
N ASP A 5 -33.19 -5.10 10.76
CA ASP A 5 -32.68 -6.16 11.62
C ASP A 5 -31.83 -5.47 12.70
N GLY A 6 -32.48 -5.20 13.83
CA GLY A 6 -31.78 -5.09 15.10
C GLY A 6 -31.37 -6.49 15.50
N ASP A 7 -30.08 -6.74 15.58
CA ASP A 7 -29.54 -7.86 16.32
C ASP A 7 -28.28 -7.38 17.03
N ALA A 8 -28.15 -7.75 18.29
CA ALA A 8 -27.07 -7.37 19.18
C ALA A 8 -25.73 -7.43 18.43
N ARG A 9 -24.88 -6.42 18.53
CA ARG A 9 -23.51 -6.58 18.03
C ARG A 9 -22.80 -7.50 19.03
N PRO A 10 -22.56 -8.81 18.74
CA PRO A 10 -21.41 -9.42 19.36
C PRO A 10 -20.22 -8.51 19.01
N VAL A 11 -19.22 -8.45 19.88
CA VAL A 11 -17.89 -7.96 19.49
C VAL A 11 -17.31 -8.93 18.44
N MET A 12 -17.94 -8.98 17.27
CA MET A 12 -17.41 -9.58 16.07
C MET A 12 -16.17 -8.78 15.74
N ARG A 13 -15.08 -9.50 15.52
CA ARG A 13 -13.82 -8.88 15.17
C ARG A 13 -14.06 -8.01 13.93
N PRO A 14 -13.43 -6.83 13.82
CA PRO A 14 -13.65 -5.93 12.69
C PRO A 14 -13.32 -6.56 11.32
N ASP A 15 -12.68 -7.74 11.29
CA ASP A 15 -12.44 -8.52 10.08
C ASP A 15 -13.68 -9.28 9.55
N GLU A 16 -14.62 -9.63 10.45
CA GLU A 16 -15.85 -10.36 10.11
C GLU A 16 -17.03 -9.43 9.79
N GLU A 17 -16.84 -8.11 9.91
CA GLU A 17 -17.86 -7.11 9.63
C GLU A 17 -18.24 -7.11 8.14
N LEU A 18 -19.51 -7.42 7.86
CA LEU A 18 -20.08 -7.44 6.53
C LEU A 18 -20.65 -6.06 6.17
N LEU A 19 -19.99 -5.41 5.22
CA LEU A 19 -20.37 -4.12 4.68
C LEU A 19 -21.44 -4.24 3.60
N THR A 20 -22.33 -3.25 3.58
CA THR A 20 -23.25 -3.00 2.49
C THR A 20 -22.54 -2.34 1.30
N PRO A 21 -23.10 -2.41 0.08
CA PRO A 21 -22.53 -1.75 -1.09
C PRO A 21 -22.33 -0.24 -0.90
N ARG A 22 -23.16 0.39 -0.06
CA ARG A 22 -23.07 1.81 0.26
C ARG A 22 -21.85 2.10 1.13
N GLU A 23 -21.62 1.33 2.18
CA GLU A 23 -20.44 1.49 3.05
C GLU A 23 -19.14 1.23 2.29
N VAL A 24 -19.12 0.25 1.39
CA VAL A 24 -17.98 0.03 0.49
C VAL A 24 -17.74 1.27 -0.39
N ALA A 25 -18.80 1.88 -0.90
CA ALA A 25 -18.71 3.10 -1.70
C ALA A 25 -18.07 4.25 -0.92
N GLU A 26 -18.46 4.46 0.34
CA GLU A 26 -17.85 5.47 1.22
C GLU A 26 -16.35 5.21 1.44
N ILE A 27 -15.95 3.94 1.63
CA ILE A 27 -14.53 3.57 1.83
C ILE A 27 -13.67 3.86 0.60
N PHE A 28 -14.22 3.62 -0.59
CA PHE A 28 -13.53 3.87 -1.86
C PHE A 28 -13.71 5.29 -2.39
N GLY A 29 -14.59 6.10 -1.77
CA GLY A 29 -14.96 7.43 -2.27
C GLY A 29 -15.70 7.39 -3.62
N VAL A 30 -16.44 6.32 -3.91
CA VAL A 30 -17.19 6.14 -5.17
C VAL A 30 -18.68 5.96 -4.91
N THR A 31 -19.50 5.94 -5.96
CA THR A 31 -20.93 5.67 -5.81
C THR A 31 -21.22 4.17 -5.66
N ALA A 32 -22.31 3.82 -4.98
CA ALA A 32 -22.73 2.42 -4.81
C ALA A 32 -23.01 1.72 -6.16
N ALA A 33 -23.41 2.48 -7.20
CA ALA A 33 -23.57 1.96 -8.56
C ALA A 33 -22.23 1.51 -9.15
N THR A 34 -21.16 2.27 -8.92
CA THR A 34 -19.79 1.92 -9.31
C THR A 34 -19.33 0.65 -8.60
N VAL A 35 -19.58 0.51 -7.30
CA VAL A 35 -19.28 -0.73 -6.54
C VAL A 35 -20.05 -1.93 -7.10
N ALA A 36 -21.34 -1.76 -7.41
CA ALA A 36 -22.15 -2.82 -8.01
C ALA A 36 -21.67 -3.21 -9.41
N ALA A 37 -21.17 -2.25 -10.21
CA ALA A 37 -20.53 -2.52 -11.49
C ALA A 37 -19.23 -3.30 -11.30
N TRP A 38 -18.38 -2.92 -10.34
CA TRP A 38 -17.13 -3.63 -10.02
C TRP A 38 -17.38 -5.08 -9.58
N ALA A 39 -18.42 -5.32 -8.80
CA ALA A 39 -18.84 -6.68 -8.42
C ALA A 39 -19.45 -7.48 -9.58
N ARG A 40 -19.96 -6.83 -10.64
CA ARG A 40 -20.45 -7.52 -11.85
C ARG A 40 -19.31 -7.93 -12.77
N VAL A 41 -18.30 -7.07 -12.94
CA VAL A 41 -17.13 -7.35 -13.80
C VAL A 41 -16.04 -8.18 -13.10
N GLY A 42 -16.24 -8.55 -11.83
CA GLY A 42 -15.32 -9.40 -11.08
C GLY A 42 -14.11 -8.66 -10.49
N MET A 43 -14.13 -7.32 -10.44
CA MET A 43 -13.08 -6.53 -9.77
C MET A 43 -13.12 -6.66 -8.25
N ILE A 44 -14.30 -6.90 -7.67
CA ILE A 44 -14.45 -7.24 -6.25
C ILE A 44 -14.95 -8.68 -6.19
N VAL A 45 -14.05 -9.61 -5.87
CA VAL A 45 -14.35 -11.06 -5.78
C VAL A 45 -14.82 -11.47 -4.38
N SER A 46 -14.47 -10.69 -3.35
CA SER A 46 -14.70 -11.03 -1.93
C SER A 46 -16.06 -10.55 -1.43
N PHE A 47 -17.14 -11.12 -1.96
CA PHE A 47 -18.52 -10.86 -1.50
C PHE A 47 -19.25 -12.12 -1.05
N VAL A 48 -20.07 -11.98 -0.01
CA VAL A 48 -21.00 -12.99 0.47
C VAL A 48 -22.36 -12.70 -0.17
N ARG A 49 -22.90 -13.70 -0.88
CA ARG A 49 -24.29 -13.65 -1.35
C ARG A 49 -25.19 -14.05 -0.20
N THR A 50 -26.09 -13.15 0.23
CA THR A 50 -27.15 -13.55 1.15
C THR A 50 -28.21 -14.35 0.39
N PRO A 51 -28.98 -15.22 1.07
CA PRO A 51 -30.08 -15.97 0.45
C PRO A 51 -31.13 -15.09 -0.25
N GLY A 52 -31.24 -13.81 0.12
CA GLY A 52 -32.10 -12.81 -0.52
C GLY A 52 -31.50 -12.10 -1.74
N GLY A 53 -30.35 -12.54 -2.26
CA GLY A 53 -29.73 -11.98 -3.47
C GLY A 53 -28.96 -10.66 -3.27
N HIS A 54 -28.87 -10.15 -2.04
CA HIS A 54 -28.08 -8.98 -1.72
C HIS A 54 -26.60 -9.36 -1.55
N ARG A 55 -25.71 -8.49 -2.04
CA ARG A 55 -24.26 -8.65 -1.88
C ARG A 55 -23.79 -7.94 -0.63
N ARG A 56 -23.10 -8.68 0.24
CA ARG A 56 -22.38 -8.14 1.39
C ARG A 56 -20.88 -8.35 1.18
N TYR A 57 -20.07 -7.40 1.62
CA TYR A 57 -18.62 -7.42 1.41
C TYR A 57 -17.89 -7.50 2.73
N ARG A 58 -16.83 -8.31 2.84
CA ARG A 58 -16.04 -8.34 4.08
C ARG A 58 -15.21 -7.06 4.20
N ARG A 59 -15.29 -6.39 5.34
CA ARG A 59 -14.56 -5.14 5.58
C ARG A 59 -13.05 -5.28 5.40
N ALA A 60 -12.46 -6.35 5.94
CA ALA A 60 -11.02 -6.60 5.82
C ALA A 60 -10.55 -6.69 4.36
N GLU A 61 -11.27 -7.45 3.54
CA GLU A 61 -10.99 -7.62 2.11
C GLU A 61 -11.15 -6.32 1.33
N ILE A 62 -12.16 -5.53 1.66
CA ILE A 62 -12.41 -4.22 1.02
C ILE A 62 -11.30 -3.22 1.36
N LEU A 63 -10.84 -3.20 2.61
CA LEU A 63 -9.70 -2.37 3.02
C LEU A 63 -8.41 -2.83 2.36
N ALA A 64 -8.16 -4.13 2.29
CA ALA A 64 -7.00 -4.70 1.58
C ALA A 64 -7.03 -4.36 0.08
N LEU A 65 -8.18 -4.46 -0.58
CA LEU A 65 -8.35 -4.08 -1.98
C LEU A 65 -8.13 -2.58 -2.20
N ARG A 66 -8.56 -1.74 -1.25
CA ARG A 66 -8.27 -0.30 -1.27
C ARG A 66 -6.78 -0.04 -1.17
N ASP A 67 -6.08 -0.66 -0.22
CA ASP A 67 -4.64 -0.47 -0.04
C ASP A 67 -3.82 -1.07 -1.20
N ALA A 68 -4.28 -2.14 -1.84
CA ALA A 68 -3.66 -2.69 -3.05
C ALA A 68 -3.88 -1.81 -4.29
N ARG A 69 -4.98 -1.06 -4.33
CA ARG A 69 -5.36 -0.23 -5.49
C ARG A 69 -4.93 1.23 -5.35
N ARG A 70 -4.76 1.71 -4.11
CA ARG A 70 -3.91 2.88 -3.87
C ARG A 70 -2.52 2.45 -4.35
N PRO A 71 -1.93 3.08 -5.39
CA PRO A 71 -0.52 2.83 -5.66
C PRO A 71 0.15 3.10 -4.32
N ALA A 72 0.85 2.11 -3.77
CA ALA A 72 1.72 2.34 -2.63
C ALA A 72 2.52 3.56 -3.03
N GLU A 73 2.22 4.73 -2.46
CA GLU A 73 2.96 5.93 -2.78
C GLU A 73 4.37 5.53 -2.43
N PRO A 74 5.27 5.36 -3.41
CA PRO A 74 6.63 5.02 -3.08
C PRO A 74 7.04 6.21 -2.23
N ASN A 75 7.29 5.98 -0.94
CA ASN A 75 7.84 7.04 -0.12
C ASN A 75 9.01 7.57 -0.96
N PRO A 76 9.08 8.87 -1.32
CA PRO A 76 10.11 9.34 -2.25
C PRO A 76 11.52 8.93 -1.77
N GLU A 77 11.66 8.73 -0.45
CA GLU A 77 12.83 8.12 0.17
C GLU A 77 13.09 6.67 -0.25
N GLN A 78 12.08 5.79 -0.39
CA GLN A 78 12.25 4.40 -0.86
C GLN A 78 12.76 4.32 -2.31
N GLY A 79 12.34 5.24 -3.19
CA GLY A 79 12.89 5.34 -4.54
C GLY A 79 14.35 5.78 -4.52
N MET A 80 14.62 6.87 -3.78
CA MET A 80 15.98 7.39 -3.55
C MET A 80 16.91 6.35 -2.91
N GLU A 81 16.40 5.53 -1.98
CA GLU A 81 17.14 4.45 -1.32
C GLU A 81 17.57 3.37 -2.33
N GLN A 82 16.65 2.93 -3.19
CA GLN A 82 16.93 1.93 -4.22
C GLN A 82 17.88 2.47 -5.29
N ASP A 83 17.67 3.70 -5.75
CA ASP A 83 18.55 4.34 -6.71
C ASP A 83 19.95 4.56 -6.11
N ALA A 84 20.04 4.93 -4.83
CA ALA A 84 21.30 5.04 -4.11
C ALA A 84 22.04 3.71 -3.99
N VAL A 85 21.34 2.63 -3.64
CA VAL A 85 21.89 1.27 -3.58
C VAL A 85 22.43 0.87 -4.94
N ARG A 86 21.64 1.08 -6.00
CA ARG A 86 22.00 0.74 -7.38
C ARG A 86 23.24 1.51 -7.85
N LEU A 87 23.39 2.79 -7.49
CA LEU A 87 24.59 3.57 -7.80
C LEU A 87 25.81 3.07 -7.02
N TYR A 88 25.64 2.71 -5.74
CA TYR A 88 26.73 2.16 -4.94
C TYR A 88 27.22 0.81 -5.47
N GLU A 89 26.32 -0.10 -5.87
CA GLU A 89 26.68 -1.39 -6.47
C GLU A 89 27.38 -1.23 -7.83
N GLN A 90 27.08 -0.17 -8.59
CA GLN A 90 27.83 0.23 -9.78
C GLN A 90 29.26 0.75 -9.45
N GLY A 91 29.65 0.76 -8.18
CA GLY A 91 30.97 1.17 -7.72
C GLY A 91 31.10 2.66 -7.41
N TRP A 92 29.98 3.40 -7.33
CA TRP A 92 30.04 4.82 -6.98
C TRP A 92 30.35 5.01 -5.50
N PRO A 93 31.25 5.96 -5.14
CA PRO A 93 31.53 6.23 -3.74
C PRO A 93 30.35 6.96 -3.07
N ILE A 94 30.07 6.63 -1.80
CA ILE A 94 28.92 7.13 -1.01
C ILE A 94 28.76 8.66 -1.13
N ARG A 95 29.86 9.41 -1.14
CA ARG A 95 29.84 10.89 -1.28
C ARG A 95 29.29 11.38 -2.63
N ARG A 96 29.55 10.65 -3.73
CA ARG A 96 29.08 10.99 -5.07
C ARG A 96 27.60 10.65 -5.20
N VAL A 97 27.20 9.52 -4.64
CA VAL A 97 25.77 9.15 -4.51
C VAL A 97 25.04 10.21 -3.66
N ALA A 98 25.60 10.63 -2.53
CA ALA A 98 25.01 11.65 -1.67
C ALA A 98 24.83 12.99 -2.40
N ALA A 99 25.84 13.41 -3.18
CA ALA A 99 25.78 14.62 -4.00
C ALA A 99 24.73 14.54 -5.12
N GLU A 100 24.58 13.38 -5.77
CA GLU A 100 23.59 13.15 -6.83
C GLU A 100 22.16 13.43 -6.36
N PHE A 101 21.82 13.01 -5.14
CA PHE A 101 20.50 13.25 -4.55
C PHE A 101 20.44 14.47 -3.63
N GLY A 102 21.49 15.31 -3.60
CA GLY A 102 21.53 16.53 -2.78
C GLY A 102 21.41 16.29 -1.27
N CYS A 103 21.82 15.12 -0.77
CA CYS A 103 21.69 14.75 0.64
C CYS A 103 23.04 14.65 1.34
N SER A 104 23.04 14.74 2.68
CA SER A 104 24.28 14.65 3.45
C SER A 104 24.86 13.22 3.42
N TYR A 105 26.20 13.12 3.43
CA TYR A 105 26.93 11.85 3.51
C TYR A 105 26.42 10.92 4.62
N GLY A 106 26.10 11.47 5.80
CA GLY A 106 25.55 10.70 6.92
C GLY A 106 24.16 10.11 6.67
N LYS A 107 23.28 10.81 5.93
CA LYS A 107 21.96 10.30 5.50
C LYS A 107 22.16 9.17 4.49
N MET A 108 23.00 9.41 3.49
CA MET A 108 23.31 8.42 2.45
C MET A 108 23.99 7.16 3.00
N ARG A 109 24.95 7.32 3.92
CA ARG A 109 25.58 6.19 4.62
C ARG A 109 24.55 5.38 5.42
N ARG A 110 23.63 6.03 6.14
CA ARG A 110 22.57 5.34 6.89
C ARG A 110 21.64 4.55 5.99
N ILE A 111 21.28 5.11 4.83
CA ILE A 111 20.48 4.44 3.81
C ILE A 111 21.19 3.20 3.29
N LEU A 112 22.44 3.34 2.85
CA LEU A 112 23.18 2.22 2.29
C LEU A 112 23.44 1.12 3.32
N VAL A 113 23.78 1.44 4.58
CA VAL A 113 23.99 0.41 5.63
C VAL A 113 22.74 -0.44 5.89
N LYS A 114 21.53 0.09 5.66
CA LYS A 114 20.29 -0.67 5.84
C LYS A 114 20.07 -1.73 4.75
N HIS A 115 20.61 -1.50 3.55
CA HIS A 115 20.27 -2.27 2.35
C HIS A 115 21.47 -3.01 1.74
N VAL A 116 22.71 -2.56 2.01
CA VAL A 116 23.95 -3.15 1.48
C VAL A 116 25.06 -3.19 2.52
N VAL A 117 25.94 -4.18 2.38
CA VAL A 117 27.19 -4.23 3.15
C VAL A 117 28.16 -3.22 2.56
N LEU A 118 28.40 -2.13 3.29
CA LEU A 118 29.38 -1.12 2.87
C LEU A 118 30.79 -1.73 2.89
N ASN A 119 31.32 -2.06 1.72
CA ASN A 119 32.72 -2.41 1.58
C ASN A 119 33.57 -1.14 1.72
N GLY A 120 34.59 -1.21 2.58
CA GLY A 120 35.49 -0.12 2.95
C GLY A 120 36.42 0.36 1.85
N ARG A 121 35.98 0.42 0.59
CA ARG A 121 36.71 1.06 -0.51
C ARG A 121 36.54 2.57 -0.40
N GLY A 122 37.19 3.12 0.62
CA GLY A 122 37.39 4.53 0.80
C GLY A 122 38.16 5.10 -0.39
N GLY A 123 37.51 6.01 -1.11
CA GLY A 123 38.12 7.15 -1.78
C GLY A 123 39.14 6.90 -2.90
N VAL A 124 38.68 6.99 -4.15
CA VAL A 124 39.53 7.42 -5.27
C VAL A 124 39.53 8.95 -5.31
N ARG A 125 40.70 9.57 -5.21
CA ARG A 125 40.93 11.01 -5.41
C ARG A 125 40.85 11.32 -6.91
N PRO A 126 40.12 12.35 -7.39
CA PRO A 126 40.32 12.82 -8.75
C PRO A 126 41.64 13.61 -8.84
N SER A 127 42.43 13.30 -9.87
CA SER A 127 43.61 14.05 -10.32
C SER A 127 43.24 15.38 -10.97
#